data_AF-A0A7K1TA00-F1
#
_entry.id   AF-A0A7K1TA00-F1
#
_cell.length_a   1.000
_cell.length_b   1.000
_cell.length_c   1.000
_cell.angle_alpha   90.00
_cell.angle_beta   90.00
_cell.angle_gamma   90.00
#
_symmetry.space_group_name_H-M   'P 1'
#
loop_
_entity.id
_entity.type
_entity.pdbx_description
1 polymer ?
#
loop_
_entity_poly.entity_id
_entity_poly.type
_entity_poly.pdbx_seq_one_letter_code
_entity_poly.pdbx_strand_id
1 'polypeptide(L)'
;MASNLDYLNPDLQPLVEKVEAYLAAKEDLRKLGIAEHNEAVHDANVAASAAEFEQRPPTGSFDQHADELAQQHQDAQDDLNRLSADILALLPTRDEWVKVNLGYGPSRVGAWRVPNAANPAQEHYEIRVVM
;
A
#
# COMPACT_ATOMS: atom_id res chain seq x y z
N MET A 1 21.21 -12.11 24.17
CA MET A 1 21.84 -12.89 23.08
C MET A 1 20.69 -13.33 22.17
N ALA A 2 20.50 -12.65 21.03
CA ALA A 2 19.44 -12.98 20.07
C ALA A 2 19.79 -14.31 19.40
N SER A 3 18.99 -15.34 19.64
CA SER A 3 19.26 -16.68 19.12
C SER A 3 19.02 -16.69 17.62
N ASN A 4 19.74 -17.53 16.90
CA ASN A 4 19.64 -17.59 15.43
C ASN A 4 18.24 -18.05 14.95
N LEU A 5 17.33 -18.43 15.85
CA LEU A 5 15.96 -18.92 15.60
C LEU A 5 14.87 -17.94 16.05
N ASP A 6 15.20 -16.71 16.45
CA ASP A 6 14.22 -15.74 16.98
C ASP A 6 13.08 -15.41 15.98
N TYR A 7 13.30 -15.64 14.68
CA TYR A 7 12.28 -15.48 13.64
C TYR A 7 11.19 -16.57 13.63
N LEU A 8 11.37 -17.65 14.40
CA LEU A 8 10.38 -18.71 14.63
C LEU A 8 9.59 -18.49 15.93
N ASN A 9 9.78 -17.35 16.59
CA ASN A 9 9.05 -17.06 17.82
C ASN A 9 7.54 -16.92 17.51
N PRO A 10 6.65 -17.74 18.10
CA PRO A 10 5.21 -17.63 17.90
C PRO A 10 4.63 -16.28 18.35
N ASP A 11 5.30 -15.56 19.24
CA ASP A 11 4.88 -14.20 19.65
C ASP A 11 5.00 -13.19 18.50
N LEU A 12 5.77 -13.49 17.45
CA LEU A 12 5.90 -12.67 16.24
C LEU A 12 4.81 -12.99 15.20
N GLN A 13 3.98 -14.02 15.42
CA GLN A 13 2.92 -14.42 14.49
C GLN A 13 1.96 -13.26 14.15
N PRO A 14 1.48 -12.43 15.11
CA PRO A 14 0.62 -11.30 14.79
C PRO A 14 1.32 -10.25 13.92
N LEU A 15 2.63 -10.05 14.12
CA LEU A 15 3.42 -9.14 13.30
C LEU A 15 3.57 -9.69 11.87
N VAL A 16 3.83 -10.98 11.73
CA VAL A 16 3.91 -11.67 10.43
C VAL A 16 2.61 -11.48 9.65
N GLU A 17 1.46 -11.81 10.26
CA GLU A 17 0.15 -11.68 9.61
C GLU A 17 -0.14 -10.25 9.15
N LYS A 18 0.21 -9.24 9.98
CA LYS A 18 0.02 -7.83 9.64
C LYS A 18 0.97 -7.38 8.54
N VAL A 19 2.22 -7.85 8.52
CA VAL A 19 3.18 -7.56 7.46
C VAL A 19 2.74 -8.19 6.14
N GLU A 20 2.24 -9.42 6.15
CA GLU A 20 1.68 -10.07 4.95
C GLU A 20 0.47 -9.30 4.42
N ALA A 21 -0.47 -8.92 5.29
CA ALA A 21 -1.61 -8.10 4.91
C ALA A 21 -1.19 -6.74 4.34
N TYR A 22 -0.15 -6.11 4.92
CA TYR A 22 0.41 -4.85 4.43
C TYR A 22 1.04 -5.00 3.03
N LEU A 23 1.79 -6.07 2.79
CA LEU A 23 2.39 -6.34 1.48
C LEU A 23 1.32 -6.60 0.42
N ALA A 24 0.28 -7.38 0.76
CA ALA A 24 -0.86 -7.62 -0.12
C ALA A 24 -1.59 -6.31 -0.45
N ALA A 25 -1.94 -5.50 0.56
CA ALA A 25 -2.59 -4.21 0.35
C ALA A 25 -1.76 -3.25 -0.51
N LYS A 26 -0.42 -3.27 -0.37
CA LYS A 26 0.48 -2.47 -1.22
C LYS A 26 0.49 -2.94 -2.67
N GLU A 27 0.41 -4.26 -2.89
CA GLU A 27 0.29 -4.82 -4.23
C GLU A 27 -1.07 -4.48 -4.86
N ASP A 28 -2.15 -4.57 -4.09
CA ASP A 28 -3.49 -4.23 -4.55
C ASP A 28 -3.61 -2.74 -4.90
N LEU A 29 -3.08 -1.85 -4.06
CA LEU A 29 -3.00 -0.41 -4.37
C LEU A 29 -2.19 -0.15 -5.64
N ARG A 30 -1.10 -0.88 -5.86
CA ARG A 30 -0.33 -0.80 -7.11
C ARG A 30 -1.14 -1.25 -8.32
N LYS A 31 -1.93 -2.33 -8.20
CA LYS A 31 -2.80 -2.83 -9.27
C LYS A 31 -3.91 -1.83 -9.58
N LEU A 32 -4.53 -1.23 -8.55
CA LEU A 32 -5.53 -0.17 -8.71
C LEU A 32 -4.96 1.03 -9.47
N GLY A 33 -3.77 1.53 -9.09
CA GLY A 33 -3.16 2.65 -9.81
C GLY A 33 -2.80 2.33 -11.28
N ILE A 34 -2.51 1.07 -11.61
CA ILE A 34 -2.33 0.64 -13.00
C ILE A 34 -3.68 0.62 -13.75
N ALA A 35 -4.75 0.15 -13.10
CA ALA A 35 -6.09 0.13 -13.68
C ALA A 35 -6.60 1.55 -13.97
N GLU A 36 -6.48 2.46 -13.00
CA GLU A 36 -6.83 3.89 -13.16
C GLU A 36 -6.08 4.53 -14.33
N HIS A 37 -4.78 4.27 -14.45
CA HIS A 37 -3.97 4.80 -15.55
C HIS A 37 -4.44 4.26 -16.91
N ASN A 38 -4.72 2.97 -17.01
CA ASN A 38 -5.18 2.33 -18.25
C ASN A 38 -6.57 2.85 -18.67
N GLU A 39 -7.46 3.07 -17.71
CA GLU A 39 -8.79 3.63 -17.98
C GLU A 39 -8.71 5.08 -18.46
N ALA A 40 -7.89 5.92 -17.82
CA ALA A 40 -7.68 7.29 -18.27
C ALA A 40 -7.11 7.35 -19.71
N VAL A 41 -6.22 6.42 -20.07
CA VAL A 41 -5.71 6.29 -21.45
C VAL A 41 -6.80 5.78 -22.42
N HIS A 42 -7.66 4.87 -21.98
CA HIS A 42 -8.79 4.40 -22.77
C HIS A 42 -9.78 5.52 -23.06
N ASP A 43 -10.18 6.28 -22.04
CA ASP A 43 -11.10 7.42 -22.17
C ASP A 43 -10.51 8.52 -23.06
N ALA A 44 -9.21 8.80 -22.94
CA ALA A 44 -8.53 9.74 -23.83
C ALA A 44 -8.57 9.30 -25.30
N ASN A 45 -8.42 7.99 -25.57
CA ASN A 45 -8.50 7.43 -26.92
C ASN A 45 -9.94 7.45 -27.47
N VAL A 46 -10.94 7.19 -26.61
CA VAL A 46 -12.36 7.28 -26.97
C VAL A 46 -12.74 8.73 -27.26
N ALA A 47 -12.30 9.69 -26.44
CA ALA A 47 -12.50 11.11 -26.67
C ALA A 47 -11.82 11.61 -27.95
N ALA A 48 -10.61 11.14 -28.26
CA ALA A 48 -9.92 11.45 -29.51
C ALA A 48 -10.68 10.91 -30.73
N SER A 49 -11.15 9.66 -30.66
CA SER A 49 -11.95 9.03 -31.72
C SER A 49 -13.32 9.71 -31.90
N ALA A 50 -13.94 10.13 -30.79
CA ALA A 50 -15.21 10.87 -30.77
C ALA A 50 -15.05 12.34 -31.20
N ALA A 51 -13.84 12.90 -31.23
CA ALA A 51 -13.59 14.21 -31.83
C ALA A 51 -13.45 14.14 -33.35
N GLU A 52 -13.06 12.98 -33.91
CA GLU A 52 -12.97 12.73 -35.36
C GLU A 52 -14.34 12.47 -36.01
N PHE A 53 -15.34 12.02 -35.24
CA PHE A 53 -16.72 11.84 -35.68
C PHE A 53 -17.61 12.79 -34.88
N GLU A 54 -18.38 13.70 -35.50
CA GLU A 54 -19.34 14.61 -34.83
C GLU A 54 -20.52 13.84 -34.16
N GLN A 55 -20.24 12.95 -33.21
CA GLN A 55 -21.21 12.27 -32.39
C GLN A 55 -21.35 13.03 -31.07
N ARG A 56 -22.60 13.34 -30.70
CA ARG A 56 -22.93 13.96 -29.42
C ARG A 56 -22.36 13.12 -28.27
N PRO A 57 -21.78 13.75 -27.24
CA PRO A 57 -21.25 13.01 -26.11
C PRO A 57 -22.38 12.24 -25.40
N PRO A 58 -22.16 10.97 -25.00
CA PRO A 58 -23.10 10.25 -24.16
C PRO A 58 -23.16 10.94 -22.79
N THR A 59 -24.27 11.60 -22.50
CA THR A 59 -24.52 12.28 -21.23
C THR A 59 -24.84 11.27 -20.13
N GLY A 60 -23.94 11.11 -19.15
CA GLY A 60 -24.36 10.82 -17.77
C GLY A 60 -23.91 9.54 -17.08
N SER A 61 -23.00 8.74 -17.64
CA SER A 61 -22.55 7.47 -16.99
C SER A 61 -21.05 7.41 -16.64
N PHE A 62 -20.23 8.37 -17.07
CA PHE A 62 -18.77 8.31 -16.88
C PHE A 62 -18.31 8.82 -15.50
N ASP A 63 -19.00 9.81 -14.93
CA ASP A 63 -18.59 10.41 -13.65
C ASP A 63 -18.66 9.41 -12.47
N GLN A 64 -19.62 8.45 -12.50
CA GLN A 64 -19.81 7.48 -11.42
C GLN A 64 -18.64 6.49 -11.30
N HIS A 65 -18.09 6.02 -12.43
CA HIS A 65 -17.00 5.04 -12.40
C HIS A 65 -15.69 5.67 -11.89
N ALA A 66 -15.40 6.90 -12.32
CA ALA A 66 -14.23 7.64 -11.86
C ALA A 66 -14.32 7.96 -10.36
N ASP A 67 -15.49 8.35 -9.88
CA ASP A 67 -15.73 8.60 -8.44
C ASP A 67 -15.59 7.32 -7.60
N GLU A 68 -16.10 6.18 -8.09
CA GLU A 68 -15.97 4.88 -7.43
C GLU A 68 -14.51 4.41 -7.32
N LEU A 69 -13.70 4.63 -8.36
CA LEU A 69 -12.28 4.30 -8.34
C LEU A 69 -11.50 5.19 -7.39
N ALA A 70 -11.76 6.50 -7.40
CA ALA A 70 -11.13 7.44 -6.48
C ALA A 70 -11.43 7.07 -5.02
N GLN A 71 -12.67 6.66 -4.72
CA GLN A 71 -13.06 6.18 -3.39
C GLN A 71 -12.32 4.88 -3.02
N GLN A 72 -12.26 3.90 -3.92
CA GLN A 72 -11.53 2.64 -3.68
C GLN A 72 -10.04 2.88 -3.42
N HIS A 73 -9.42 3.81 -4.16
CA HIS A 73 -8.02 4.16 -3.97
C HIS A 73 -7.78 4.84 -2.62
N GLN A 74 -8.67 5.75 -2.21
CA GLN A 74 -8.61 6.38 -0.89
C GLN A 74 -8.78 5.35 0.24
N ASP A 75 -9.76 4.45 0.13
CA ASP A 75 -10.01 3.39 1.10
C ASP A 75 -8.78 2.47 1.23
N ALA A 76 -8.16 2.08 0.09
CA ALA A 76 -6.94 1.28 0.08
C ALA A 76 -5.74 1.99 0.72
N GLN A 77 -5.61 3.31 0.55
CA GLN A 77 -4.58 4.10 1.23
C GLN A 77 -4.81 4.15 2.74
N ASP A 78 -6.06 4.33 3.18
CA ASP A 78 -6.40 4.39 4.59
C ASP A 78 -6.17 3.05 5.30
N ASP A 79 -6.48 1.94 4.62
CA ASP A 79 -6.17 0.60 5.10
C ASP A 79 -4.66 0.35 5.18
N LEU A 80 -3.88 0.79 4.20
CA LEU A 80 -2.41 0.75 4.27
C LEU A 80 -1.87 1.54 5.46
N ASN A 81 -2.42 2.74 5.71
CA ASN A 81 -2.03 3.57 6.85
C ASN A 81 -2.37 2.90 8.18
N ARG A 82 -3.55 2.27 8.28
CA ARG A 82 -3.96 1.50 9.47
C ARG A 82 -3.05 0.30 9.71
N LEU A 83 -2.77 -0.50 8.67
CA LEU A 83 -1.84 -1.63 8.77
C LEU A 83 -0.44 -1.18 9.15
N SER A 84 0.00 -0.03 8.65
CA SER A 84 1.29 0.55 9.02
C SER A 84 1.34 0.91 10.51
N ALA A 85 0.30 1.55 11.04
CA ALA A 85 0.20 1.86 12.46
C ALA A 85 0.18 0.59 13.33
N ASP A 86 -0.56 -0.45 12.90
CA ASP A 86 -0.61 -1.74 13.59
C ASP A 86 0.78 -2.41 13.64
N ILE A 87 1.50 -2.45 12.52
CA ILE A 87 2.87 -3.00 12.46
C ILE A 87 3.80 -2.21 13.39
N LEU A 88 3.71 -0.87 13.39
CA LEU A 88 4.50 -0.02 14.27
C LEU A 88 4.22 -0.26 15.76
N ALA A 89 3.00 -0.65 16.12
CA ALA A 89 2.61 -0.99 17.49
C ALA A 89 3.11 -2.38 17.90
N LEU A 90 3.19 -3.32 16.94
CA LEU A 90 3.65 -4.69 17.17
C LEU A 90 5.16 -4.85 17.10
N LEU A 91 5.88 -3.90 16.50
CA LEU A 91 7.34 -3.93 16.43
C LEU A 91 7.96 -3.78 17.84
N PRO A 92 8.78 -4.74 18.29
CA PRO A 92 9.41 -4.69 19.62
C PRO A 92 10.44 -3.56 19.73
N THR A 93 11.12 -3.23 18.63
CA THR A 93 12.10 -2.15 18.55
C THR A 93 11.87 -1.31 17.29
N ARG A 94 12.20 -0.02 17.39
CA ARG A 94 12.20 0.94 16.27
C ARG A 94 13.63 1.15 15.80
N ASP A 95 13.79 1.52 14.53
CA ASP A 95 15.08 1.78 13.87
C ASP A 95 16.03 0.56 13.86
N GLU A 96 15.47 -0.65 13.97
CA GLU A 96 16.18 -1.92 13.96
C GLU A 96 15.45 -2.95 13.09
N TRP A 97 16.21 -3.92 12.56
CA TRP A 97 15.66 -5.08 11.86
C TRP A 97 15.21 -6.16 12.82
N VAL A 98 13.92 -6.47 12.78
CA VAL A 98 13.32 -7.62 13.45
C VAL A 98 13.24 -8.77 12.45
N LYS A 99 13.84 -9.91 12.78
CA LYS A 99 13.76 -11.10 11.94
C LYS A 99 12.38 -11.73 12.09
N VAL A 100 11.71 -12.01 10.99
CA VAL A 100 10.38 -12.60 10.93
C VAL A 100 10.32 -13.69 9.86
N ASN A 101 9.41 -14.64 10.00
CA ASN A 101 9.20 -15.68 9.00
C ASN A 101 7.97 -15.35 8.16
N LEU A 102 8.16 -14.85 6.93
CA LEU A 102 7.08 -14.59 5.97
C LEU A 102 6.83 -15.79 5.03
N GLY A 103 7.21 -17.01 5.44
CA GLY A 103 6.95 -18.24 4.68
C GLY A 103 7.91 -18.55 3.52
N TYR A 104 8.67 -17.57 3.01
CA TYR A 104 9.61 -17.75 1.88
C TYR A 104 11.09 -17.79 2.28
N GLY A 105 11.41 -17.74 3.58
CA GLY A 105 12.77 -17.69 4.09
C GLY A 105 12.94 -16.68 5.23
N PRO A 106 14.19 -16.46 5.70
CA PRO A 106 14.48 -15.51 6.77
C PRO A 106 14.27 -14.06 6.29
N SER A 107 13.08 -13.54 6.55
CA SER A 107 12.73 -12.14 6.24
C SER A 107 13.06 -11.22 7.41
N ARG A 108 13.12 -9.92 7.13
CA ARG A 108 13.34 -8.87 8.12
C ARG A 108 12.36 -7.74 7.90
N VAL A 109 11.77 -7.26 8.98
CA VAL A 109 10.91 -6.08 9.00
C VAL A 109 11.50 -5.08 9.99
N GLY A 110 11.41 -3.79 9.67
CA GLY A 110 11.72 -2.74 10.61
C GLY A 110 10.99 -1.46 10.25
N ALA A 111 11.06 -0.49 11.15
CA ALA A 111 10.51 0.82 10.95
C ALA A 111 11.60 1.87 11.18
N TRP A 112 11.85 2.71 10.19
CA TRP A 112 12.84 3.78 10.28
C TRP A 112 12.17 5.13 10.37
N ARG A 113 12.68 5.97 11.27
CA ARG A 113 12.25 7.35 11.33
C ARG A 113 12.68 8.07 10.05
N VAL A 114 11.72 8.68 9.39
CA VAL A 114 11.91 9.49 8.19
C VAL A 114 11.41 10.91 8.45
N PRO A 115 12.10 11.94 7.93
CA PRO A 115 11.65 13.31 8.08
C PRO A 115 10.33 13.49 7.33
N ASN A 116 9.28 13.90 8.04
CA ASN A 116 8.00 14.24 7.44
C ASN A 116 8.10 15.62 6.78
N ALA A 117 7.99 15.65 5.44
CA ALA A 117 8.03 16.89 4.68
C ALA A 117 6.83 17.83 4.97
N ALA A 118 5.69 17.27 5.38
CA ALA A 118 4.48 18.06 5.69
C ALA A 118 4.52 18.66 7.11
N ASN A 119 5.13 17.94 8.07
CA ASN A 119 5.28 18.45 9.43
C ASN A 119 6.53 17.89 10.12
N PRO A 120 7.63 18.67 10.20
CA PRO A 120 8.90 18.20 10.76
C PRO A 120 8.83 17.91 12.27
N ALA A 121 7.75 18.33 12.96
CA ALA A 121 7.53 18.03 14.37
C ALA A 121 6.84 16.67 14.61
N GLN A 122 6.29 16.03 13.56
CA GLN A 122 5.70 14.70 13.67
C GLN A 122 6.72 13.63 13.33
N GLU A 123 6.90 12.68 14.25
CA GLU A 123 7.70 11.48 14.00
C GLU A 123 6.97 10.60 12.98
N HIS A 124 7.50 10.56 11.75
CA HIS A 124 7.02 9.67 10.71
C HIS A 124 7.95 8.47 10.60
N TYR A 125 7.36 7.28 10.48
CA TYR A 125 8.08 6.02 10.39
C TYR A 125 7.73 5.31 9.11
N GLU A 126 8.75 4.87 8.37
CA GLU A 126 8.60 4.09 7.16
C GLU A 126 8.88 2.62 7.48
N ILE A 127 7.92 1.75 7.17
CA ILE A 127 8.08 0.30 7.31
C ILE A 127 8.85 -0.21 6.09
N ARG A 128 9.95 -0.93 6.34
CA ARG A 128 10.70 -1.62 5.31
C ARG A 128 10.72 -3.11 5.59
N VAL A 129 10.55 -3.88 4.52
CA VAL A 129 10.57 -5.34 4.55
C VAL A 129 11.63 -5.82 3.57
N VAL A 130 12.47 -6.75 4.00
CA VAL A 130 13.50 -7.43 3.21
C VAL A 130 13.25 -8.92 3.29
N MET A 131 13.12 -9.58 2.14
CA MET A 131 12.86 -11.01 1.98
C MET A 131 14.08 -11.72 1.40
#